data_AF-A0A519RWM1-F1
#
_entry.id   AF-A0A519RWM1-F1
#
_cell.length_a   1.000
_cell.length_b   1.000
_cell.length_c   1.000
_cell.angle_alpha   90.00
_cell.angle_beta   90.00
_cell.angle_gamma   90.00
#
_symmetry.space_group_name_H-M   'P 1'
#
loop_
_entity.id
_entity.type
_entity.pdbx_description
1 polymer ?
#
loop_
_entity_poly.entity_id
_entity_poly.type
_entity_poly.pdbx_seq_one_letter_code
_entity_poly.pdbx_strand_id
1 'polypeptide(L)' 'SCFFCGAAGPETIMGIKFRGATPKLKTDQYVTLEGNFRVNENDVEDWIYHIEDAVIVKGK' A
#
# COMPACT_ATOMS: atom_id res chain seq x y z
N SER A 1 -14.12 10.00 -3.90
CA SER A 1 -13.51 10.01 -5.24
C SER A 1 -12.04 9.67 -5.08
N CYS A 2 -11.58 8.53 -5.59
CA CYS A 2 -10.17 8.13 -5.51
C CYS A 2 -9.42 8.66 -6.74
N PHE A 3 -8.61 9.72 -6.55
CA PHE A 3 -7.86 10.36 -7.63
C PHE A 3 -6.91 9.40 -8.37
N PHE A 4 -6.36 8.41 -7.65
CA PHE A 4 -5.38 7.46 -8.18
C PHE A 4 -6.00 6.21 -8.80
N CYS A 5 -7.28 5.94 -8.54
CA CYS A 5 -7.91 4.71 -8.99
C CYS A 5 -8.33 4.79 -10.47
N GLY A 6 -8.47 5.98 -11.05
CA GLY A 6 -8.89 6.13 -12.46
C GLY A 6 -10.26 5.48 -12.69
N ALA A 7 -10.29 4.36 -13.42
CA ALA A 7 -11.49 3.53 -13.64
C ALA A 7 -11.60 2.32 -12.69
N ALA A 8 -10.59 2.09 -11.84
CA ALA A 8 -10.61 1.09 -10.79
C ALA A 8 -11.32 1.62 -9.53
N GLY A 9 -11.71 0.73 -8.64
CA GLY A 9 -12.28 1.10 -7.34
C GLY A 9 -11.24 1.18 -6.23
N PRO A 10 -11.63 1.61 -5.02
CA PRO A 10 -10.75 1.71 -3.86
C PRO A 10 -10.14 0.35 -3.45
N GLU A 11 -10.69 -0.76 -3.94
CA GLU A 11 -10.14 -2.09 -3.73
C GLU A 11 -8.79 -2.33 -4.41
N THR A 12 -8.39 -1.48 -5.37
CA THR A 12 -7.12 -1.62 -6.09
C THR A 12 -5.97 -0.84 -5.47
N ILE A 13 -6.18 -0.21 -4.32
CA ILE A 13 -5.16 0.55 -3.60
C ILE A 13 -4.97 0.01 -2.19
N MET A 14 -3.78 0.21 -1.64
CA MET A 14 -3.40 -0.27 -0.32
C MET A 14 -2.49 0.74 0.37
N GLY A 15 -2.76 1.02 1.65
CA GLY A 15 -1.87 1.77 2.52
C GLY A 15 -0.64 0.93 2.89
N ILE A 16 0.56 1.46 2.66
CA ILE A 16 1.81 0.75 2.93
C ILE A 16 2.55 1.43 4.07
N LYS A 17 2.85 0.68 5.13
CA LYS A 17 3.68 1.12 6.26
C LYS A 17 4.93 0.26 6.32
N PHE A 18 6.04 0.83 5.85
CA PHE A 18 7.33 0.14 5.84
C PHE A 18 7.87 -0.09 7.25
N ARG A 19 8.60 -1.20 7.43
CA ARG A 19 9.38 -1.41 8.64
C ARG A 19 10.53 -0.41 8.67
N GLY A 20 10.44 0.59 9.54
CA GLY A 20 11.43 1.65 9.68
C GLY A 20 11.21 2.80 8.71
N ALA A 21 12.28 3.26 8.05
CA ALA A 21 12.20 4.40 7.13
C ALA A 21 11.62 3.99 5.77
N THR A 22 10.83 4.88 5.18
CA THR A 22 10.31 4.70 3.81
C THR A 22 11.47 4.65 2.81
N PRO A 23 11.61 3.57 2.02
CA PRO A 23 12.64 3.47 1.00
C PRO A 23 12.39 4.47 -0.13
N LYS A 24 13.45 4.92 -0.79
CA LYS A 24 13.33 5.71 -2.02
C LYS A 24 12.89 4.79 -3.16
N LEU A 25 11.68 5.01 -3.66
CA LEU A 25 11.13 4.32 -4.83
C LEU A 25 11.10 5.28 -6.02
N LYS A 26 11.32 4.76 -7.22
CA LYS A 26 11.12 5.51 -8.47
C LYS A 26 9.65 5.40 -8.90
N THR A 27 9.15 6.43 -9.56
CA THR A 27 7.86 6.32 -10.28
C THR A 27 7.94 5.15 -11.28
N ASP A 28 6.83 4.41 -11.42
CA ASP A 28 6.72 3.25 -12.31
C ASP A 28 7.65 2.07 -11.96
N GLN A 29 8.20 2.03 -10.75
CA GLN A 29 8.98 0.90 -10.25
C GLN A 29 8.06 -0.21 -9.74
N TYR A 30 8.24 -1.41 -10.28
CA TYR A 30 7.58 -2.61 -9.76
C TYR A 30 8.38 -3.23 -8.63
N VAL A 31 7.74 -3.38 -7.47
CA VAL A 31 8.31 -4.04 -6.29
C VAL A 31 7.39 -5.13 -5.79
N THR A 32 7.97 -6.15 -5.14
CA THR A 32 7.20 -7.12 -4.35
C THR A 32 7.40 -6.80 -2.88
N LEU A 33 6.29 -6.65 -2.16
CA LEU A 33 6.25 -6.36 -0.73
C LEU A 33 5.76 -7.57 0.06
N GLU A 34 6.29 -7.76 1.25
CA GLU A 34 5.80 -8.70 2.25
C GLU A 34 5.63 -7.98 3.59
N GLY A 35 4.60 -8.34 4.36
CA GLY A 35 4.25 -7.67 5.61
C GLY A 35 2.95 -8.24 6.20
N ASN A 36 2.43 -7.58 7.23
CA ASN A 36 1.21 -7.96 7.92
C ASN A 36 0.00 -7.31 7.25
N PHE A 37 -0.93 -8.10 6.75
CA PHE A 37 -2.16 -7.59 6.15
C PHE A 37 -3.17 -7.18 7.24
N ARG A 38 -3.69 -5.97 7.15
CA ARG A 38 -4.76 -5.45 8.01
C ARG A 38 -5.89 -4.90 7.14
N VAL A 39 -7.11 -5.30 7.45
CA VAL A 39 -8.33 -4.71 6.89
C VAL A 39 -8.90 -3.67 7.85
N ASN A 40 -9.45 -2.61 7.30
CA ASN A 40 -10.20 -1.61 8.03
C ASN A 40 -11.61 -1.53 7.44
N GLU A 41 -12.59 -1.84 8.28
CA GLU A 41 -14.02 -1.86 7.92
C GLU A 41 -14.81 -0.75 8.66
N ASN A 42 -14.18 -0.07 9.62
CA ASN A 42 -14.87 0.73 10.62
C ASN A 42 -14.49 2.22 10.59
N ASP A 43 -13.35 2.58 10.00
CA ASP A 43 -12.89 3.95 9.89
C ASP A 43 -12.96 4.42 8.43
N VAL A 44 -13.86 5.36 8.14
CA VAL A 44 -14.05 5.90 6.79
C VAL A 44 -12.95 6.85 6.34
N GLU A 45 -12.16 7.37 7.29
CA GLU A 45 -11.06 8.29 7.01
C GLU A 45 -9.75 7.54 6.73
N ASP A 46 -9.72 6.23 6.97
CA ASP A 46 -8.58 5.35 6.76
C ASP A 46 -8.79 4.42 5.54
N TRP A 47 -7.69 3.93 4.96
CA TRP A 47 -7.76 3.04 3.80
C TRP A 47 -8.40 1.69 4.17
N ILE A 48 -9.04 1.03 3.21
CA ILE A 48 -9.68 -0.29 3.43
C ILE A 48 -8.62 -1.37 3.68
N TYR A 49 -7.53 -1.35 2.91
CA TYR A 49 -6.48 -2.36 2.96
C TYR A 49 -5.14 -1.75 3.33
N HIS A 50 -4.43 -2.46 4.21
CA HIS A 50 -3.13 -2.07 4.72
C HIS A 50 -2.14 -3.22 4.69
N ILE A 51 -0.87 -2.89 4.47
CA ILE A 51 0.27 -3.75 4.76
C ILE A 51 1.18 -3.05 5.76
N GLU A 52 1.28 -3.63 6.95
CA GLU A 52 2.13 -3.15 8.04
C GLU A 52 3.45 -3.92 8.10
N ASP A 53 4.48 -3.30 8.69
CA ASP A 53 5.83 -3.84 8.73
C ASP A 53 6.37 -4.28 7.36
N ALA A 54 5.97 -3.55 6.31
CA ALA A 54 6.25 -3.93 4.94
C ALA A 54 7.77 -3.92 4.66
N VAL A 55 8.24 -4.96 3.97
CA VAL A 55 9.61 -5.09 3.45
C VAL A 55 9.59 -5.42 1.96
N ILE A 56 10.52 -4.83 1.21
CA ILE A 56 10.67 -5.14 -0.22
C ILE A 56 11.48 -6.43 -0.37
N VAL A 57 10.87 -7.45 -0.96
CA VAL A 57 11.51 -8.76 -1.20
C VAL A 57 12.03 -8.91 -2.64
N LYS A 58 11.51 -8.15 -3.60
CA LYS A 58 11.96 -8.14 -5.01
C LYS A 58 11.79 -6.77 -5.66
N GLY A 59 12.59 -6.48 -6.70
CA GLY A 59 12.48 -5.27 -7.54
C GLY A 59 13.26 -4.06 -7.03
N LYS A 60 14.38 -4.27 -6.33
CA LYS A 60 15.27 -3.20 -5.85
C LYS A 60 16.11 -2.58 -6.96
#